data_AF-A0A933UJD6-F1
#
_entry.id   AF-A0A933UJD6-F1
#
_cell.length_a   1.000
_cell.length_b   1.000
_cell.length_c   1.000
_cell.angle_alpha   90.00
_cell.angle_beta   90.00
_cell.angle_gamma   90.00
#
_symmetry.space_group_name_H-M   'P 1'
#
loop_
_entity.id
_entity.type
_entity.pdbx_description
1 polymer ?
#
loop_
_entity_poly.entity_id
_entity_poly.type
_entity_poly.pdbx_seq_one_letter_code
_entity_poly.pdbx_strand_id
1 'polypeptide(L)'
;RTTIIVTHHAPSSQSLPARLRGQLLTAAFASNLDGLIEWSGVPLWIHGHTHHSTHYTLGQTHVLSNQRGYPKRLDPDFQAEMIVEL
;
A
#
# COMPACT_ATOMS: atom_id res chain seq x y z
N ARG A 1 -15.52 -9.09 14.94
CA ARG A 1 -14.31 -8.35 15.38
C ARG A 1 -13.60 -7.88 14.13
N THR A 2 -13.33 -6.59 14.00
CA THR A 2 -12.63 -6.01 12.85
C THR A 2 -11.13 -6.10 13.10
N THR A 3 -10.38 -6.63 12.14
CA THR A 3 -8.91 -6.72 12.18
C THR A 3 -8.34 -5.86 11.06
N ILE A 4 -7.31 -5.08 11.35
CA ILE A 4 -6.55 -4.34 10.35
C ILE A 4 -5.09 -4.76 10.40
N ILE A 5 -4.41 -4.71 9.26
CA ILE A 5 -2.98 -5.01 9.17
C ILE A 5 -2.23 -3.74 8.80
N VAL A 6 -1.08 -3.51 9.44
CA VAL A 6 -0.21 -2.37 9.18
C VAL A 6 1.21 -2.87 8.97
N THR A 7 1.82 -2.51 7.85
CA THR A 7 3.21 -2.85 7.52
C THR A 7 3.99 -1.61 7.10
N HIS A 8 5.32 -1.62 7.24
CA HIS A 8 6.13 -0.52 6.70
C HIS A 8 6.27 -0.62 5.18
N HIS A 9 6.78 -1.76 4.68
CA HIS A 9 6.93 -2.01 3.25
C HIS A 9 5.59 -2.30 2.59
N ALA A 10 5.51 -2.08 1.27
CA ALA A 10 4.33 -2.41 0.49
C ALA A 10 4.11 -3.94 0.47
N PRO A 11 2.87 -4.42 0.69
CA PRO A 11 2.60 -5.85 0.74
C PRO A 11 2.39 -6.46 -0.67
N SER A 12 2.32 -5.62 -1.69
CA SER A 12 2.21 -6.03 -3.09
C SER A 12 2.99 -5.07 -4.00
N SER A 13 3.47 -5.60 -5.12
CA SER A 13 4.04 -4.79 -6.21
C SER A 13 3.02 -3.84 -6.84
N GLN A 14 1.71 -4.08 -6.64
CA GLN A 14 0.64 -3.20 -7.11
C GLN A 14 0.70 -1.80 -6.48
N SER A 15 1.28 -1.67 -5.28
CA SER A 15 1.54 -0.37 -4.64
C SER A 15 2.69 0.44 -5.26
N LEU A 16 3.37 -0.10 -6.27
CA LEU A 16 4.45 0.59 -6.98
C LEU A 16 4.00 1.11 -8.34
N PRO A 17 4.63 2.19 -8.85
CA PRO A 17 4.47 2.63 -10.22
C PRO A 17 4.69 1.48 -11.22
N ALA A 18 3.84 1.38 -12.24
CA ALA A 18 3.86 0.29 -13.23
C ALA A 18 5.26 0.04 -13.82
N ARG A 19 6.03 1.11 -14.07
CA ARG A 19 7.40 1.02 -14.60
C ARG A 19 8.37 0.23 -13.70
N LEU A 20 8.15 0.21 -12.37
CA LEU A 20 9.01 -0.49 -11.42
C LEU A 20 8.62 -1.95 -11.24
N ARG A 21 7.37 -2.32 -11.53
CA ARG A 21 6.86 -3.68 -11.34
C ARG A 21 7.66 -4.67 -12.20
N GLY A 22 8.10 -5.76 -11.60
CA GLY A 22 8.89 -6.80 -12.27
C GLY A 22 10.40 -6.50 -12.37
N GLN A 23 10.87 -5.34 -11.93
CA GLN A 23 12.30 -5.08 -11.81
C GLN A 23 12.87 -5.68 -10.52
N LEU A 24 14.16 -6.03 -10.52
CA LEU A 24 14.86 -6.49 -9.31
C LEU A 24 14.76 -5.48 -8.16
N LEU A 25 14.76 -4.18 -8.49
CA LEU A 25 14.62 -3.09 -7.52
C LEU A 25 13.28 -3.13 -6.76
N THR A 26 12.23 -3.74 -7.32
CA THR A 26 10.93 -3.96 -6.65
C THR A 26 11.10 -4.54 -5.26
N ALA A 27 12.02 -5.48 -5.10
CA ALA A 27 12.23 -6.22 -3.85
C ALA A 27 12.70 -5.31 -2.69
N ALA A 28 13.27 -4.14 -2.99
CA ALA A 28 13.62 -3.16 -1.96
C ALA A 28 12.41 -2.41 -1.40
N PHE A 29 11.26 -2.45 -2.10
CA PHE A 29 10.06 -1.66 -1.77
C PHE A 29 8.85 -2.51 -1.39
N ALA A 30 8.62 -3.61 -2.11
CA ALA A 30 7.43 -4.43 -1.98
C ALA A 30 7.77 -5.91 -1.74
N SER A 31 7.01 -6.54 -0.84
CA SER A 31 6.94 -7.99 -0.70
C SER A 31 5.84 -8.55 -1.61
N ASN A 32 5.96 -9.80 -2.06
CA ASN A 32 4.91 -10.47 -2.84
C ASN A 32 3.95 -11.21 -1.88
N LEU A 33 3.06 -10.48 -1.20
CA LEU A 33 2.11 -11.04 -0.23
C LEU A 33 0.67 -11.12 -0.78
N ASP A 34 0.47 -10.97 -2.09
CA ASP A 34 -0.86 -10.97 -2.74
C ASP A 34 -1.74 -12.13 -2.25
N GLY A 35 -1.23 -13.37 -2.25
CA GLY A 35 -1.98 -14.53 -1.76
C GLY A 35 -2.32 -14.49 -0.26
N LEU A 36 -1.48 -13.87 0.57
CA LEU A 36 -1.77 -13.69 2.01
C LEU A 36 -2.85 -12.63 2.21
N ILE A 37 -2.80 -11.54 1.46
CA ILE A 37 -3.81 -10.47 1.50
C ILE A 37 -5.18 -11.06 1.12
N GLU A 38 -5.26 -11.79 0.01
CA GLU A 38 -6.46 -12.49 -0.47
C GLU A 38 -7.01 -13.48 0.56
N TRP A 39 -6.13 -14.31 1.15
CA TRP A 39 -6.53 -15.31 2.14
C TRP A 39 -6.99 -14.68 3.46
N SER A 40 -6.37 -13.58 3.89
CA SER A 40 -6.65 -12.97 5.20
C SER A 40 -8.08 -12.41 5.30
N GLY A 41 -8.64 -11.93 4.19
CA GLY A 41 -9.98 -11.32 4.14
C GLY A 41 -10.16 -10.13 5.10
N VAL A 42 -9.07 -9.48 5.53
CA VAL A 42 -9.17 -8.31 6.42
C VAL A 42 -9.76 -7.13 5.65
N PRO A 43 -10.58 -6.29 6.26
CA PRO A 43 -11.17 -5.15 5.56
C PRO A 43 -10.12 -4.13 5.09
N LEU A 44 -9.00 -3.98 5.81
CA LEU A 44 -7.99 -2.96 5.50
C LEU A 44 -6.56 -3.43 5.82
N TRP A 45 -5.65 -3.14 4.88
CA TRP A 45 -4.22 -3.26 5.01
C TRP A 45 -3.54 -1.92 4.68
N ILE A 46 -2.86 -1.31 5.65
CA ILE A 46 -2.16 -0.03 5.49
C ILE A 46 -0.66 -0.27 5.33
N HIS A 47 -0.01 0.45 4.40
CA HIS A 47 1.45 0.42 4.25
C HIS A 47 2.09 1.78 3.94
N GLY A 48 3.43 1.83 3.95
CA GLY A 48 4.22 3.01 3.61
C GLY A 48 5.41 2.70 2.69
N HIS A 49 6.57 3.28 3.00
CA HIS A 49 7.90 3.10 2.40
C HIS A 49 8.07 3.58 0.94
N THR A 50 7.03 3.49 0.11
CA THR A 50 7.12 3.82 -1.32
C THR A 50 7.12 5.32 -1.61
N HIS A 51 6.74 6.14 -0.63
CA HIS A 51 6.54 7.59 -0.75
C HIS A 51 5.47 7.96 -1.79
N HIS A 52 4.55 7.03 -2.08
CA HIS A 52 3.47 7.19 -3.01
C HIS A 52 2.15 6.76 -2.37
N SER A 53 1.14 7.61 -2.47
CA SER A 53 -0.21 7.24 -2.03
C SER A 53 -0.82 6.28 -3.06
N THR A 54 -1.46 5.22 -2.57
CA THR A 54 -2.08 4.19 -3.41
C THR A 54 -3.29 3.64 -2.70
N HIS A 55 -4.37 3.41 -3.43
CA HIS A 55 -5.55 2.72 -2.91
C HIS A 55 -6.06 1.75 -3.98
N TYR A 56 -6.10 0.47 -3.64
CA TYR A 56 -6.65 -0.58 -4.50
C TYR A 56 -7.23 -1.71 -3.67
N THR A 57 -7.98 -2.60 -4.33
CA THR A 57 -8.56 -3.78 -3.69
C THR A 57 -7.85 -5.03 -4.20
N LEU A 58 -7.53 -5.94 -3.27
CA LEU A 58 -6.97 -7.25 -3.57
C LEU A 58 -7.76 -8.30 -2.78
N GLY A 59 -8.49 -9.16 -3.49
CA GLY A 59 -9.55 -9.99 -2.90
C GLY A 59 -10.66 -9.12 -2.29
N GLN A 60 -10.88 -9.25 -0.98
CA GLN A 60 -11.83 -8.43 -0.20
C GLN A 60 -11.13 -7.33 0.61
N THR A 61 -9.80 -7.23 0.51
CA THR A 61 -8.99 -6.32 1.33
C THR A 61 -8.75 -5.01 0.61
N HIS A 62 -9.05 -3.89 1.26
CA HIS A 62 -8.55 -2.59 0.81
C HIS A 62 -7.08 -2.45 1.19
N VAL A 63 -6.20 -2.30 0.19
CA VAL A 63 -4.79 -2.00 0.41
C VAL A 63 -4.57 -0.52 0.19
N LEU A 64 -4.16 0.17 1.26
CA LEU A 64 -4.12 1.62 1.34
C LEU A 64 -2.74 2.13 1.74
N SER A 65 -2.35 3.23 1.12
CA SER A 65 -1.23 4.06 1.51
C SER A 65 -1.56 5.52 1.25
N ASN A 66 -1.26 6.38 2.23
CA ASN A 66 -1.48 7.81 2.18
C ASN A 66 -0.21 8.52 2.63
N GLN A 67 0.76 8.65 1.72
CA GLN A 67 2.13 9.04 2.04
C GLN A 67 2.41 10.44 1.55
N ARG A 68 2.93 11.30 2.42
CA ARG A 68 3.25 12.69 2.10
C ARG A 68 4.28 12.88 0.97
N GLY A 69 5.07 11.86 0.67
CA GLY A 69 6.19 11.94 -0.26
C GLY A 69 7.48 12.47 0.39
N TYR A 70 8.42 12.93 -0.44
CA TYR A 70 9.69 13.50 0.01
C TYR A 70 9.55 15.01 0.30
N PRO A 71 10.41 15.62 1.16
CA PRO A 71 10.32 17.04 1.49
C PRO A 71 10.31 18.01 0.30
N LYS A 72 10.96 17.66 -0.82
CA LYS A 72 11.00 18.46 -2.05
C LYS A 72 10.18 17.87 -3.20
N ARG A 73 9.48 16.77 -2.94
CA ARG A 73 8.65 16.06 -3.92
C ARG A 73 7.51 15.40 -3.17
N LEU A 74 6.52 16.23 -2.86
CA LEU A 74 5.30 15.78 -2.22
C LEU A 74 4.54 14.86 -3.18
N ASP A 75 3.85 13.88 -2.60
CA ASP A 75 2.92 13.06 -3.34
C ASP A 75 1.61 13.85 -3.53
N PRO A 76 1.11 14.01 -4.76
CA PRO A 76 -0.06 14.86 -5.03
C PRO A 76 -1.36 14.25 -4.47
N ASP A 77 -1.38 12.94 -4.24
CA ASP A 77 -2.54 12.19 -3.79
C ASP A 77 -2.59 12.07 -2.25
N PHE A 78 -1.61 12.64 -1.54
CA PHE A 78 -1.61 12.70 -0.09
C PHE A 78 -2.77 13.55 0.46
N GLN A 79 -3.50 12.98 1.40
CA GLN A 79 -4.61 13.63 2.09
C GLN A 79 -4.30 13.75 3.59
N ALA A 80 -4.04 14.97 4.06
CA ALA A 80 -3.62 15.21 5.45
C ALA A 80 -4.65 14.77 6.50
N GLU A 81 -5.94 14.85 6.16
CA GLU A 81 -7.06 14.54 7.05
C GLU A 81 -7.82 13.28 6.60
N MET A 82 -7.13 12.33 5.95
CA MET A 82 -7.76 11.10 5.49
C MET A 82 -8.41 10.34 6.64
N ILE A 83 -9.71 10.07 6.48
CA ILE A 83 -10.50 9.18 7.35
C ILE A 83 -10.88 7.95 6.52
N VAL A 84 -10.74 6.77 7.11
CA VAL A 84 -11.13 5.50 6.51
C VAL A 84 -12.19 4.87 7.39
N GLU A 85 -13.38 4.63 6.82
CA GLU A 85 -14.47 3.92 7.46
C GLU A 85 -14.37 2.41 7.13
N LEU A 86 -14.65 1.56 8.13
CA LEU A 86 -14.51 0.10 8.06
C LEU A 86 -15.86 -0.61 8.26
#